data_AF-A0A8S1QC16-F1
#
_entry.id   AF-A0A8S1QC16-F1
#
_cell.length_a   1.000
_cell.length_b   1.000
_cell.length_c   1.000
_cell.angle_alpha   90.00
_cell.angle_beta   90.00
_cell.angle_gamma   90.00
#
_symmetry.space_group_name_H-M   'P 1'
#
loop_
_entity.id
_entity.type
_entity.pdbx_description
1 polymer ?
#
loop_
_entity_poly.entity_id
_entity_poly.type
_entity_poly.pdbx_seq_one_letter_code
_entity_poly.pdbx_strand_id
1 'polypeptide(L)'
;MEYADGAFKDFMKTDEFKQLSQDQINKFFIQMVKGVQSLHKLGLFHRDLKPENFVYINKPNKQKIIKLIDFGQTRNTEISDVLKTNQVGTPQYQAPEIFTGQYDNEIDIWSLGLIWWEMLTNELFLKSIKEKKFLYSNQQNIDSKIDTCKSIQRKENNLLKKILNLEAQKEFNQKKFSKLIINLIQNPFKQFNIKTDTEQQFKSVKGEKILCIKQKILKLMIFWLLKNTNKSIKMNTKQFKQLIKRIAVIQLEQQKYFKN
;
A
#
# COMPACT_ATOMS: atom_id res chain seq x y z
N MET A 1 -19.46 21.98 -9.85
CA MET A 1 -18.29 21.15 -9.47
C MET A 1 -17.08 22.08 -9.39
N GLU A 2 -16.18 21.89 -8.42
CA GLU A 2 -14.88 22.57 -8.42
C GLU A 2 -14.15 22.21 -9.73
N TYR A 3 -13.58 23.19 -10.42
CA TYR A 3 -12.90 22.95 -11.70
C TYR A 3 -11.61 22.16 -11.43
N ALA A 4 -11.43 21.05 -12.16
CA ALA A 4 -10.20 20.27 -12.10
C ALA A 4 -9.20 20.73 -13.16
N ASP A 5 -7.91 20.67 -12.86
CA ASP A 5 -6.86 21.05 -13.81
C ASP A 5 -6.64 19.97 -14.88
N GLY A 6 -6.94 18.70 -14.58
CA GLY A 6 -6.89 17.61 -15.55
C GLY A 6 -7.03 16.23 -14.95
N ALA A 7 -7.12 15.21 -15.83
CA ALA A 7 -7.10 13.82 -15.42
C ALA A 7 -5.70 13.40 -14.95
N PHE A 8 -5.64 12.52 -13.96
CA PHE A 8 -4.38 12.02 -13.40
C PHE A 8 -3.62 11.17 -14.43
N LYS A 9 -4.33 10.47 -15.33
CA LYS A 9 -3.73 9.76 -16.47
C LYS A 9 -2.83 10.66 -17.31
N ASP A 10 -3.24 11.90 -17.56
CA ASP A 10 -2.47 12.84 -18.36
C ASP A 10 -1.32 13.44 -17.56
N PHE A 11 -1.53 13.68 -16.26
CA PHE A 11 -0.44 14.06 -15.36
C PHE A 11 0.69 13.02 -15.35
N MET A 12 0.37 11.72 -15.34
CA MET A 12 1.38 10.64 -15.37
C MET A 12 2.30 10.70 -16.60
N LYS A 13 1.86 11.29 -17.71
CA LYS A 13 2.65 11.42 -18.94
C LYS A 13 3.63 12.60 -18.91
N THR A 14 3.44 13.55 -18.00
CA THR A 14 4.24 14.78 -17.91
C THR A 14 5.65 14.51 -17.39
N ASP A 15 6.60 15.37 -17.76
CA ASP A 15 7.96 15.30 -17.22
C ASP A 15 8.00 15.65 -15.72
N GLU A 16 7.04 16.46 -15.25
CA GLU A 16 6.86 16.69 -13.81
C GLU A 16 6.65 15.38 -13.06
N PHE A 17 5.76 14.51 -13.56
CA PHE A 17 5.49 13.22 -12.92
C PHE A 17 6.69 12.27 -13.00
N LYS A 18 7.37 12.19 -14.15
CA LYS A 18 8.53 11.32 -14.36
C LYS A 18 9.72 11.66 -13.43
N GLN A 19 9.80 12.90 -12.97
CA GLN A 19 10.84 13.37 -12.06
C GLN A 19 10.49 13.16 -10.57
N LEU A 20 9.29 12.65 -10.26
CA LEU A 20 8.88 12.40 -8.88
C LEU A 20 9.65 11.22 -8.27
N SER A 21 10.04 11.39 -7.02
CA SER A 21 10.46 10.29 -6.18
C SER A 21 9.28 9.36 -5.86
N GLN A 22 9.58 8.09 -5.56
CA GLN A 22 8.57 7.13 -5.12
C GLN A 22 7.78 7.60 -3.89
N ASP A 23 8.43 8.30 -2.95
CA ASP A 23 7.72 8.85 -1.79
C ASP A 23 6.71 9.94 -2.17
N GLN A 24 6.96 10.69 -3.25
CA GLN A 24 5.97 11.64 -3.80
C GLN A 24 4.83 10.91 -4.53
N ILE A 25 5.16 9.87 -5.31
CA ILE A 25 4.17 9.00 -5.96
C ILE A 25 3.24 8.36 -4.91
N ASN A 26 3.81 7.85 -3.81
CA ASN A 26 3.08 7.27 -2.69
C ASN A 26 2.15 8.26 -2.00
N LYS A 27 2.49 9.57 -1.96
CA LYS A 27 1.58 10.60 -1.45
C LYS A 27 0.35 10.76 -2.33
N PHE A 28 0.48 10.66 -3.66
CA PHE A 28 -0.67 10.64 -4.56
C PHE A 28 -1.50 9.37 -4.38
N PHE A 29 -0.85 8.21 -4.28
CA PHE A 29 -1.55 6.95 -4.05
C PHE A 29 -2.34 6.97 -2.72
N ILE A 30 -1.78 7.51 -1.64
CA ILE A 30 -2.50 7.68 -0.36
C ILE A 30 -3.76 8.55 -0.54
N GLN A 31 -3.72 9.62 -1.34
CA GLN A 31 -4.89 10.46 -1.60
C GLN A 31 -5.98 9.67 -2.33
N MET A 32 -5.60 8.87 -3.34
CA MET A 32 -6.53 7.98 -4.05
C MET A 32 -7.18 6.96 -3.11
N VAL A 33 -6.38 6.28 -2.28
CA VAL A 33 -6.87 5.31 -1.28
C VAL A 33 -7.85 5.97 -0.30
N LYS A 34 -7.58 7.22 0.13
CA LYS A 34 -8.49 7.97 1.00
C LYS A 34 -9.81 8.34 0.31
N GLY A 35 -9.77 8.69 -0.97
CA GLY A 35 -10.96 8.95 -1.78
C GLY A 35 -11.86 7.72 -1.86
N VAL A 36 -11.28 6.58 -2.25
CA VAL A 36 -11.99 5.29 -2.34
C VAL A 36 -12.48 4.82 -0.96
N GLN A 37 -11.67 4.96 0.09
CA GLN A 37 -12.09 4.65 1.46
C GLN A 37 -13.32 5.46 1.90
N SER A 38 -13.42 6.72 1.45
CA SER A 38 -14.57 7.58 1.78
C SER A 38 -15.84 7.06 1.11
N LEU A 39 -15.74 6.58 -0.14
CA LEU A 39 -16.83 5.91 -0.85
C LEU A 39 -17.25 4.62 -0.14
N HIS A 40 -16.28 3.76 0.21
CA HIS A 40 -16.53 2.49 0.90
C HIS A 40 -17.17 2.65 2.28
N LYS A 41 -16.88 3.74 2.99
CA LYS A 41 -17.52 4.04 4.29
C LYS A 41 -19.02 4.35 4.15
N LEU A 42 -19.46 4.77 2.97
CA LEU A 42 -20.87 4.99 2.65
C LEU A 42 -21.57 3.70 2.18
N GLY A 43 -20.90 2.53 2.24
CA GLY A 43 -21.43 1.28 1.68
C GLY A 43 -21.45 1.29 0.14
N LEU A 44 -20.63 2.13 -0.50
CA LEU A 44 -20.57 2.24 -1.95
C LEU A 44 -19.21 1.79 -2.48
N PHE A 45 -19.16 1.28 -3.70
CA PHE A 45 -17.92 0.97 -4.39
C PHE A 45 -18.01 1.28 -5.88
N HIS A 46 -16.88 1.68 -6.47
CA HIS A 46 -16.83 2.43 -7.72
C HIS A 46 -16.90 1.54 -8.95
N ARG A 47 -16.21 0.38 -8.95
CA ARG A 47 -16.19 -0.63 -10.02
C ARG A 47 -15.54 -0.24 -11.35
N ASP A 48 -15.00 0.96 -11.49
CA ASP A 48 -14.24 1.40 -12.68
C ASP A 48 -13.10 2.33 -12.27
N LEU A 49 -12.33 1.93 -11.26
CA LEU A 49 -11.15 2.69 -10.88
C LEU A 49 -10.06 2.54 -11.94
N LYS A 50 -9.61 3.69 -12.45
CA LYS A 50 -8.53 3.87 -13.41
C LYS A 50 -7.94 5.27 -13.27
N PRO A 51 -6.71 5.55 -13.75
CA PRO A 51 -6.11 6.87 -13.59
C PRO A 51 -6.92 8.00 -14.23
N GLU A 52 -7.76 7.72 -15.23
CA GLU A 52 -8.66 8.69 -15.87
C GLU A 52 -9.78 9.16 -14.91
N ASN A 53 -10.21 8.30 -13.98
CA ASN A 53 -11.26 8.61 -13.01
C ASN A 53 -10.71 9.27 -11.74
N PHE A 54 -9.41 9.59 -11.73
CA PHE A 54 -8.84 10.50 -10.75
C PHE A 54 -8.47 11.80 -11.46
N VAL A 55 -8.79 12.94 -10.85
CA VAL A 55 -8.39 14.26 -11.33
C VAL A 55 -7.44 14.91 -10.33
N TYR A 56 -6.57 15.78 -10.83
CA TYR A 56 -5.72 16.59 -9.98
C TYR A 56 -6.16 18.06 -9.99
N ILE A 57 -5.94 18.71 -8.86
CA ILE A 57 -6.16 20.15 -8.67
C ILE A 57 -4.87 20.76 -8.14
N ASN A 58 -4.30 21.70 -8.89
CA ASN A 58 -3.14 22.47 -8.50
C ASN A 58 -3.50 23.39 -7.32
N LYS A 59 -2.64 23.42 -6.31
CA LYS A 59 -2.71 24.37 -5.19
C LYS A 59 -1.60 25.41 -5.30
N PRO A 60 -1.79 26.62 -4.74
CA PRO A 60 -0.82 27.71 -4.84
C PRO A 60 0.60 27.36 -4.37
N ASN A 61 0.72 26.40 -3.45
CA ASN A 61 1.98 25.91 -2.90
C ASN A 61 2.64 24.80 -3.74
N LYS A 62 2.31 24.69 -5.03
CA LYS A 62 2.76 23.63 -5.96
C LYS A 62 2.38 22.21 -5.53
N GLN A 63 1.46 22.06 -4.57
CA GLN A 63 0.90 20.75 -4.24
C GLN A 63 -0.25 20.43 -5.19
N LYS A 64 -0.50 19.13 -5.40
CA LYS A 64 -1.64 18.65 -6.17
C LYS A 64 -2.57 17.85 -5.25
N ILE A 65 -3.85 18.18 -5.27
CA ILE A 65 -4.90 17.40 -4.62
C ILE A 65 -5.49 16.44 -5.63
N ILE A 66 -5.62 15.17 -5.24
CA ILE A 66 -6.25 14.14 -6.07
C ILE A 66 -7.69 13.93 -5.61
N LYS A 67 -8.64 13.93 -6.56
CA LYS A 67 -10.05 13.65 -6.31
C LYS A 67 -10.54 12.54 -7.23
N LEU A 68 -11.42 11.69 -6.69
CA LEU A 68 -12.13 10.65 -7.44
C LEU A 68 -13.35 11.28 -8.13
N ILE A 69 -13.58 10.91 -9.39
CA ILE A 69 -14.70 11.35 -10.21
C ILE A 69 -15.40 10.15 -10.84
N ASP A 70 -16.47 10.40 -11.59
CA ASP A 70 -17.21 9.42 -12.39
C ASP A 70 -17.82 8.23 -11.61
N PHE A 71 -18.87 8.54 -10.85
CA PHE A 71 -19.61 7.54 -10.07
C PHE A 71 -20.65 6.76 -10.89
N GLY A 72 -20.64 6.83 -12.23
CA GLY A 72 -21.68 6.23 -13.09
C GLY A 72 -21.82 4.72 -12.94
N GLN A 73 -20.74 4.04 -12.56
CA GLN A 73 -20.70 2.58 -12.35
C GLN A 73 -20.79 2.17 -10.87
N THR A 74 -21.01 3.12 -9.96
CA THR A 74 -21.03 2.88 -8.51
C THR A 74 -22.22 2.01 -8.10
N ARG A 75 -22.00 1.14 -7.10
CA ARG A 75 -23.03 0.28 -6.51
C ARG A 75 -22.98 0.29 -4.99
N ASN A 76 -24.11 -0.05 -4.38
CA ASN A 76 -24.24 -0.23 -2.93
C ASN A 76 -23.94 -1.68 -2.54
N THR A 77 -23.16 -1.88 -1.48
CA THR A 77 -22.80 -3.18 -0.92
C THR A 77 -23.99 -3.92 -0.31
N GLU A 78 -25.01 -3.19 0.16
CA GLU A 78 -26.19 -3.74 0.85
C GLU A 78 -27.31 -4.17 -0.11
N ILE A 79 -27.29 -3.70 -1.37
CA ILE A 79 -28.27 -4.11 -2.36
C ILE A 79 -27.80 -5.45 -2.93
N SER A 80 -28.53 -6.52 -2.59
CA SER A 80 -28.31 -7.86 -3.10
C SER A 80 -28.75 -7.95 -4.57
N ASP A 81 -27.99 -7.36 -5.47
CA ASP A 81 -28.13 -7.65 -6.90
C ASP A 81 -27.55 -9.06 -7.10
N VAL A 82 -28.44 -10.06 -7.11
CA VAL A 82 -28.17 -11.52 -7.16
C VAL A 82 -27.25 -11.93 -8.34
N LEU A 83 -26.92 -11.01 -9.25
CA LEU A 83 -25.96 -11.18 -10.34
C LEU A 83 -25.15 -9.89 -10.51
N LYS A 84 -24.01 -9.75 -9.82
CA LYS A 84 -23.09 -8.64 -10.11
C LYS A 84 -22.45 -8.89 -11.48
N THR A 85 -22.72 -7.99 -12.43
CA THR A 85 -22.44 -8.11 -13.88
C THR A 85 -20.96 -8.38 -14.19
N ASN A 86 -20.68 -9.34 -15.09
CA ASN A 86 -19.32 -9.81 -15.45
C ASN A 86 -18.52 -8.90 -16.42
N GLN A 87 -19.07 -7.74 -16.82
CA GLN A 87 -18.45 -6.83 -17.80
C GLN A 87 -18.47 -5.38 -17.31
N VAL A 88 -17.95 -5.12 -16.12
CA VAL A 88 -17.86 -3.76 -15.57
C VAL A 88 -16.42 -3.34 -15.40
N GLY A 89 -16.17 -2.07 -15.69
CA GLY A 89 -14.87 -1.45 -15.55
C GLY A 89 -13.92 -1.71 -16.73
N THR A 90 -12.78 -1.05 -16.68
CA THR A 90 -11.77 -1.05 -17.74
C THR A 90 -10.86 -2.29 -17.61
N PRO A 91 -10.71 -3.15 -18.65
CA PRO A 91 -10.09 -4.48 -18.54
C PRO A 91 -8.71 -4.56 -17.89
N GLN A 92 -7.90 -3.51 -18.06
CA GLN A 92 -6.53 -3.41 -17.54
C GLN A 92 -6.47 -3.22 -16.02
N TYR A 93 -7.56 -2.80 -15.38
CA TYR A 93 -7.64 -2.50 -13.94
C TYR A 93 -8.65 -3.40 -13.21
N GLN A 94 -9.21 -4.40 -13.87
CA GLN A 94 -10.21 -5.31 -13.30
C GLN A 94 -9.58 -6.37 -12.40
N ALA A 95 -10.22 -6.62 -11.27
CA ALA A 95 -9.91 -7.74 -10.38
C ALA A 95 -10.37 -9.09 -10.97
N PRO A 96 -9.69 -10.22 -10.66
CA PRO A 96 -10.05 -11.55 -11.17
C PRO A 96 -11.43 -12.05 -10.70
N GLU A 97 -11.88 -11.68 -9.51
CA GLU A 97 -13.19 -12.05 -8.95
C GLU A 97 -14.38 -11.40 -9.68
N ILE A 98 -14.15 -10.38 -10.51
CA ILE A 98 -15.20 -9.84 -11.39
C ILE A 98 -15.76 -10.93 -12.32
N PHE A 99 -14.93 -11.90 -12.71
CA PHE A 99 -15.33 -12.97 -13.63
C PHE A 99 -16.22 -14.03 -12.98
N THR A 100 -16.25 -14.11 -11.65
CA THR A 100 -17.14 -15.04 -10.93
C THR A 100 -18.52 -14.45 -10.69
N GLY A 101 -18.70 -13.14 -10.92
CA GLY A 101 -19.90 -12.39 -10.56
C GLY A 101 -20.12 -12.23 -9.04
N GLN A 102 -19.18 -12.74 -8.24
CA GLN A 102 -19.20 -12.69 -6.78
C GLN A 102 -18.04 -11.83 -6.29
N TYR A 103 -18.31 -10.55 -6.11
CA TYR A 103 -17.34 -9.56 -5.70
C TYR A 103 -18.01 -8.52 -4.82
N ASP A 104 -17.26 -7.78 -4.01
CA ASP A 104 -17.79 -6.58 -3.37
C ASP A 104 -16.85 -5.41 -3.64
N ASN A 105 -16.62 -4.56 -2.63
CA ASN A 105 -15.77 -3.41 -2.79
C ASN A 105 -14.27 -3.75 -2.93
N GLU A 106 -13.88 -5.04 -2.93
CA GLU A 106 -12.48 -5.50 -2.88
C GLU A 106 -11.84 -5.25 -4.24
N ILE A 107 -12.66 -5.28 -5.28
CA ILE A 107 -12.26 -5.01 -6.65
C ILE A 107 -11.65 -3.62 -6.79
N ASP A 108 -12.14 -2.63 -6.04
CA ASP A 108 -11.59 -1.27 -6.05
C ASP A 108 -10.19 -1.24 -5.44
N ILE A 109 -9.95 -2.06 -4.41
CA ILE A 109 -8.64 -2.21 -3.77
C ILE A 109 -7.66 -2.87 -4.74
N TRP A 110 -8.11 -3.88 -5.48
CA TRP A 110 -7.32 -4.50 -6.53
C TRP A 110 -6.97 -3.50 -7.63
N SER A 111 -7.96 -2.75 -8.13
CA SER A 111 -7.74 -1.69 -9.14
C SER A 111 -6.76 -0.64 -8.65
N LEU A 112 -6.82 -0.23 -7.38
CA LEU A 112 -5.84 0.66 -6.76
C LEU A 112 -4.42 0.08 -6.80
N GLY A 113 -4.26 -1.23 -6.57
CA GLY A 113 -2.97 -1.91 -6.72
C GLY A 113 -2.42 -1.83 -8.14
N LEU A 114 -3.26 -2.07 -9.14
CA LEU A 114 -2.88 -1.98 -10.55
C LEU A 114 -2.53 -0.55 -10.98
N ILE A 115 -3.27 0.45 -10.48
CA ILE A 115 -2.96 1.88 -10.66
C ILE A 115 -1.60 2.20 -10.02
N TRP A 116 -1.35 1.73 -8.79
CA TRP A 116 -0.12 2.01 -8.09
C TRP A 116 1.11 1.40 -8.78
N TRP A 117 0.96 0.19 -9.33
CA TRP A 117 1.98 -0.39 -10.20
C TRP A 117 2.28 0.51 -11.39
N GLU A 118 1.25 0.98 -12.10
CA GLU A 118 1.44 1.87 -13.25
C GLU A 118 2.13 3.17 -12.85
N MET A 119 1.77 3.74 -11.70
CA MET A 119 2.43 4.93 -11.16
C MET A 119 3.92 4.71 -10.85
N LEU A 120 4.29 3.54 -10.33
CA LEU A 120 5.66 3.23 -9.94
C LEU A 120 6.56 2.80 -11.11
N THR A 121 5.97 2.22 -12.16
CA THR A 121 6.70 1.59 -13.27
C THR A 121 6.55 2.31 -14.60
N ASN A 122 5.54 3.18 -14.71
CA ASN A 122 5.08 3.77 -15.97
C ASN A 122 4.62 2.73 -17.01
N GLU A 123 4.27 1.52 -16.56
CA GLU A 123 3.79 0.43 -17.40
C GLU A 123 2.51 -0.20 -16.84
N LEU A 124 1.61 -0.64 -17.71
CA LEU A 124 0.44 -1.42 -17.30
C LEU A 124 0.86 -2.78 -16.72
N PHE A 125 0.26 -3.16 -15.59
CA PHE A 125 0.43 -4.51 -15.04
C PHE A 125 -0.19 -5.59 -15.93
N LEU A 126 -1.29 -5.27 -16.61
CA LEU A 126 -1.99 -6.15 -17.55
C LEU A 126 -1.92 -5.56 -18.95
N LYS A 127 -0.91 -5.96 -19.75
CA LYS A 127 -0.69 -5.39 -21.09
C LYS A 127 -1.58 -6.03 -22.15
N SER A 128 -2.05 -7.26 -21.93
CA SER A 128 -2.89 -7.99 -22.87
C SER A 128 -3.83 -8.98 -22.18
N ILE A 129 -4.83 -9.47 -22.90
CA ILE A 129 -5.76 -10.52 -22.44
C ILE A 129 -5.00 -11.82 -22.12
N LYS A 130 -3.99 -12.17 -22.93
CA LYS A 130 -3.16 -13.36 -22.71
C LYS A 130 -2.36 -13.24 -21.41
N GLU A 131 -1.73 -12.09 -21.20
CA GLU A 131 -0.97 -11.83 -19.97
C GLU A 131 -1.89 -11.81 -18.74
N LYS A 132 -3.07 -11.20 -18.86
CA LYS A 132 -4.08 -11.22 -17.79
C LYS A 132 -4.49 -12.64 -17.40
N LYS A 133 -4.80 -13.50 -18.37
CA LYS A 133 -5.13 -14.91 -18.11
C LYS A 133 -3.98 -15.66 -17.42
N PHE A 134 -2.74 -15.42 -17.87
CA PHE A 134 -1.56 -16.04 -17.28
C PHE A 134 -1.29 -15.55 -15.84
N LEU A 135 -1.35 -14.24 -15.61
CA LEU A 135 -1.10 -13.67 -14.28
C LEU A 135 -2.17 -14.11 -13.28
N TYR A 136 -3.43 -14.21 -13.71
CA TYR A 136 -4.53 -14.55 -12.81
C TYR A 136 -4.73 -16.05 -12.60
N SER A 137 -3.99 -16.91 -13.32
CA SER A 137 -4.09 -18.35 -13.11
C SER A 137 -3.39 -18.82 -11.83
N ASN A 138 -2.43 -18.05 -11.31
CA ASN A 138 -1.68 -18.41 -10.10
C ASN A 138 -1.06 -17.16 -9.44
N GLN A 139 -1.21 -17.02 -8.12
CA GLN A 139 -0.61 -15.93 -7.33
C GLN A 139 0.91 -15.83 -7.53
N GLN A 140 1.61 -16.94 -7.73
CA GLN A 140 3.06 -16.92 -7.97
C GLN A 140 3.46 -16.16 -9.24
N ASN A 141 2.58 -16.12 -10.25
CA ASN A 141 2.83 -15.36 -11.48
C ASN A 141 2.78 -13.85 -11.21
N ILE A 142 1.85 -13.41 -10.35
CA ILE A 142 1.75 -12.02 -9.88
C ILE A 142 3.00 -11.67 -9.07
N ASP A 143 3.35 -12.48 -8.08
CA ASP A 143 4.48 -12.23 -7.18
C ASP A 143 5.81 -12.18 -7.96
N SER A 144 6.02 -13.09 -8.90
CA SER A 144 7.21 -13.13 -9.78
C SER A 144 7.32 -11.88 -10.66
N LYS A 145 6.20 -11.41 -11.24
CA LYS A 145 6.19 -10.16 -11.99
C LYS A 145 6.54 -8.96 -11.11
N ILE A 146 6.06 -8.94 -9.86
CA ILE A 146 6.39 -7.88 -8.91
C ILE A 146 7.86 -7.93 -8.48
N ASP A 147 8.41 -9.12 -8.23
CA ASP A 147 9.80 -9.32 -7.81
C ASP A 147 10.84 -8.99 -8.88
N THR A 148 10.51 -9.24 -10.13
CA THR A 148 11.40 -8.95 -11.26
C THR A 148 11.47 -7.45 -11.59
N CYS A 149 10.57 -6.63 -11.03
CA CYS A 149 10.54 -5.20 -11.28
C CYS A 149 11.58 -4.44 -10.45
N LYS A 150 12.69 -4.06 -11.09
CA LYS A 150 13.77 -3.27 -10.46
C LYS A 150 13.36 -1.84 -10.08
N SER A 151 12.33 -1.31 -10.72
CA SER A 151 11.85 0.05 -10.49
C SER A 151 11.14 0.21 -9.15
N ILE A 152 10.75 -0.89 -8.48
CA ILE A 152 9.96 -0.86 -7.24
C ILE A 152 10.87 -1.15 -6.04
N GLN A 153 10.83 -0.31 -5.01
CA GLN A 153 11.54 -0.55 -3.77
C GLN A 153 10.92 -1.73 -2.98
N ARG A 154 11.72 -2.38 -2.13
CA ARG A 154 11.30 -3.59 -1.39
C ARG A 154 10.04 -3.38 -0.54
N LYS A 155 9.85 -2.19 0.05
CA LYS A 155 8.68 -1.87 0.89
C LYS A 155 7.39 -1.79 0.05
N GLU A 156 7.45 -1.20 -1.14
CA GLU A 156 6.33 -1.14 -2.09
C GLU A 156 6.03 -2.51 -2.67
N ASN A 157 7.06 -3.29 -3.05
CA ASN A 157 6.90 -4.65 -3.57
C ASN A 157 6.08 -5.52 -2.59
N ASN A 158 6.49 -5.57 -1.32
CA ASN A 158 5.80 -6.34 -0.29
C ASN A 158 4.35 -5.90 -0.09
N LEU A 159 4.07 -4.60 -0.15
CA LEU A 159 2.71 -4.09 0.01
C LEU A 159 1.87 -4.36 -1.24
N LEU A 160 2.44 -4.19 -2.43
CA LEU A 160 1.75 -4.43 -3.69
C LEU A 160 1.35 -5.90 -3.83
N LYS A 161 2.20 -6.84 -3.41
CA LYS A 161 1.85 -8.27 -3.33
C LYS A 161 0.66 -8.52 -2.41
N LYS A 162 0.59 -7.84 -1.26
CA LYS A 162 -0.56 -7.95 -0.35
C LYS A 162 -1.83 -7.35 -0.94
N ILE A 163 -1.72 -6.24 -1.68
CA ILE A 163 -2.85 -5.62 -2.37
C ILE A 163 -3.34 -6.52 -3.50
N LEU A 164 -2.44 -7.10 -4.29
CA LEU A 164 -2.75 -7.98 -5.42
C LEU A 164 -2.79 -9.46 -5.01
N ASN A 165 -3.45 -9.76 -3.90
CA ASN A 165 -3.68 -11.12 -3.41
C ASN A 165 -5.13 -11.25 -2.92
N LEU A 166 -5.89 -12.13 -3.56
CA LEU A 166 -7.32 -12.31 -3.28
C LEU A 166 -7.60 -12.86 -1.89
N GLU A 167 -6.79 -13.79 -1.41
CA GLU A 167 -6.96 -14.38 -0.08
C GLU A 167 -6.70 -13.31 1.00
N ALA A 168 -5.64 -12.51 0.81
CA ALA A 168 -5.34 -11.40 1.70
C ALA A 168 -6.47 -10.35 1.71
N GLN A 169 -7.06 -10.02 0.57
CA GLN A 169 -8.19 -9.09 0.52
C GLN A 169 -9.44 -9.63 1.25
N LYS A 170 -9.69 -10.93 1.19
CA LYS A 170 -10.81 -11.58 1.91
C LYS A 170 -10.58 -11.61 3.43
N GLU A 171 -9.34 -11.84 3.88
CA GLU A 171 -8.99 -11.90 5.31
C GLU A 171 -9.16 -10.53 6.00
N PHE A 172 -8.91 -9.45 5.26
CA PHE A 172 -9.07 -8.09 5.74
C PHE A 172 -10.31 -7.45 5.13
N ASN A 173 -11.46 -7.56 5.79
CA ASN A 173 -12.62 -6.75 5.44
C ASN A 173 -12.20 -5.27 5.21
N GLN A 174 -12.30 -4.82 3.95
CA GLN A 174 -12.40 -3.47 3.39
C GLN A 174 -12.13 -2.29 4.32
N LYS A 175 -12.97 -2.17 5.35
CA LYS A 175 -12.98 -1.09 6.35
C LYS A 175 -11.66 -1.04 7.12
N LYS A 176 -10.94 -2.16 7.20
CA LYS A 176 -9.61 -2.30 7.79
C LYS A 176 -8.50 -2.27 6.74
N PHE A 177 -8.69 -2.81 5.54
CA PHE A 177 -7.61 -2.92 4.55
C PHE A 177 -7.14 -1.56 4.02
N SER A 178 -8.05 -0.64 3.69
CA SER A 178 -7.67 0.74 3.29
C SER A 178 -6.89 1.48 4.39
N LYS A 179 -7.28 1.31 5.66
CA LYS A 179 -6.52 1.84 6.81
C LYS A 179 -5.15 1.18 6.93
N LEU A 180 -5.06 -0.13 6.67
CA LEU A 180 -3.81 -0.87 6.66
C LEU A 180 -2.87 -0.34 5.57
N ILE A 181 -3.33 -0.19 4.32
CA ILE A 181 -2.53 0.39 3.23
C ILE A 181 -1.97 1.76 3.64
N ILE A 182 -2.84 2.68 4.08
CA ILE A 182 -2.43 4.03 4.51
C ILE A 182 -1.37 3.93 5.61
N ASN A 183 -1.62 3.11 6.64
CA ASN A 183 -0.69 2.93 7.74
C ASN A 183 0.65 2.34 7.31
N LEU A 184 0.65 1.37 6.39
CA LEU A 184 1.87 0.69 5.92
C LEU A 184 2.71 1.59 5.02
N ILE A 185 2.10 2.48 4.23
CA ILE A 185 2.84 3.46 3.43
C ILE A 185 3.39 4.57 4.32
N GLN A 186 2.58 5.07 5.28
CA GLN A 186 3.01 6.15 6.18
C GLN A 186 3.99 5.68 7.25
N ASN A 187 3.94 4.39 7.65
CA ASN A 187 4.78 3.79 8.69
C ASN A 187 5.38 2.46 8.18
N PRO A 188 6.37 2.50 7.26
CA PRO A 188 6.90 1.30 6.61
C PRO A 188 7.51 0.28 7.58
N PHE A 189 7.92 0.70 8.79
CA PHE A 189 8.47 -0.18 9.81
C PHE A 189 7.47 -1.20 10.39
N LYS A 190 6.16 -1.00 10.25
CA LYS A 190 5.15 -1.99 10.64
C LYS A 190 5.01 -3.16 9.65
N GLN A 191 5.57 -3.03 8.44
CA GLN A 191 5.57 -4.12 7.45
C GLN A 191 6.53 -5.26 7.81
N PHE A 192 7.54 -4.99 8.67
CA PHE A 192 8.44 -6.01 9.17
C PHE A 192 7.72 -6.86 10.22
N ASN A 193 7.21 -8.02 9.79
CA ASN A 193 6.80 -9.06 10.70
C ASN A 193 8.07 -9.72 11.25
N ILE A 194 8.66 -9.14 12.31
CA ILE A 194 9.92 -9.62 12.89
C ILE A 194 9.83 -11.11 13.24
N LYS A 195 8.64 -11.66 13.52
CA LYS A 195 8.47 -13.07 13.91
C LYS A 195 8.82 -14.08 12.80
N THR A 196 8.39 -13.89 11.56
CA THR A 196 8.49 -14.95 10.53
C THR A 196 9.84 -14.99 9.82
N ASP A 197 10.44 -13.83 9.55
CA ASP A 197 11.74 -13.76 8.86
C ASP A 197 12.92 -14.06 9.80
N THR A 198 12.74 -13.90 11.11
CA THR A 198 13.78 -14.25 12.09
C THR A 198 13.70 -15.72 12.51
N GLU A 199 12.53 -16.35 12.67
CA GLU A 199 12.49 -17.74 13.17
C GLU A 199 13.19 -18.76 12.25
N GLN A 200 13.12 -18.60 10.93
CA GLN A 200 13.85 -19.47 9.99
C GLN A 200 15.36 -19.20 9.98
N GLN A 201 15.79 -17.95 10.17
CA GLN A 201 17.21 -17.60 10.25
C GLN A 201 17.84 -17.87 11.62
N PHE A 202 17.04 -17.98 12.68
CA PHE A 202 17.52 -18.11 14.06
C PHE A 202 17.54 -19.56 14.58
N LYS A 203 16.87 -20.51 13.92
CA LYS A 203 16.98 -21.94 14.26
C LYS A 203 18.40 -22.51 14.05
N SER A 204 19.28 -21.83 13.32
CA SER A 204 20.63 -22.30 13.01
C SER A 204 21.75 -21.68 13.87
N VAL A 205 21.47 -20.74 14.77
CA VAL A 205 22.52 -20.02 15.52
C VAL A 205 22.32 -20.21 17.02
N LYS A 206 22.87 -21.28 17.58
CA LYS A 206 23.00 -21.47 19.03
C LYS A 206 24.18 -20.67 19.58
N GLY A 207 23.94 -20.04 20.73
CA GLY A 207 24.96 -19.60 21.68
C GLY A 207 25.67 -18.29 21.32
N GLU A 208 25.61 -17.32 22.22
CA GLU A 208 26.54 -16.18 22.36
C GLU A 208 26.51 -15.04 21.31
N LYS A 209 26.13 -15.24 20.04
CA LYS A 209 26.10 -14.14 19.04
C LYS A 209 24.88 -13.20 19.10
N ILE A 210 23.81 -13.58 19.80
CA ILE A 210 22.54 -12.83 19.82
C ILE A 210 22.68 -11.45 20.49
N LEU A 211 23.51 -11.32 21.53
CA LEU A 211 23.72 -10.03 22.20
C LEU A 211 24.46 -9.04 21.28
N CYS A 212 25.47 -9.53 20.55
CA CYS A 212 26.24 -8.74 19.59
C CYS A 212 25.39 -8.30 18.38
N ILE A 213 24.47 -9.15 17.92
CA ILE A 213 23.55 -8.82 16.82
C ILE A 213 22.47 -7.83 17.27
N LYS A 214 21.90 -8.00 18.48
CA LYS A 214 20.96 -7.02 19.05
C LYS A 214 21.60 -5.65 19.25
N GLN A 215 22.88 -5.60 19.67
CA GLN A 215 23.64 -4.35 19.79
C GLN A 215 23.97 -3.72 18.42
N LYS A 216 24.23 -4.53 17.38
CA LYS A 216 24.41 -4.04 16.00
C LYS A 216 23.13 -3.43 15.44
N ILE A 217 21.98 -4.06 15.66
CA ILE A 217 20.67 -3.53 15.20
C ILE A 217 20.34 -2.24 15.94
N LEU A 218 20.56 -2.18 17.26
CA LEU A 218 20.34 -0.96 18.04
C LEU A 218 21.28 0.18 17.61
N LYS A 219 22.55 -0.12 17.31
CA LYS A 219 23.50 0.87 16.75
C LYS A 219 23.09 1.37 15.36
N LEU A 220 22.59 0.50 14.49
CA LEU A 220 22.10 0.88 13.16
C LEU A 220 20.82 1.72 13.24
N MET A 221 19.90 1.40 14.18
CA MET A 221 18.71 2.22 14.45
C MET A 221 19.07 3.60 15.00
N ILE A 222 20.02 3.68 15.94
CA ILE A 222 20.50 4.96 16.49
C ILE A 222 21.24 5.78 15.41
N PHE A 223 22.11 5.16 14.62
CA PHE A 223 22.82 5.82 13.53
C PHE A 223 21.86 6.36 12.46
N TRP A 224 20.81 5.60 12.13
CA TRP A 224 19.77 6.02 11.19
C TRP A 224 18.90 7.15 11.73
N LEU A 225 18.54 7.11 13.02
CA LEU A 225 17.81 8.20 13.69
C LEU A 225 18.61 9.50 13.72
N LEU A 226 19.93 9.42 13.96
CA LEU A 226 20.83 10.58 13.94
C LEU A 226 21.04 11.14 12.53
N LYS A 227 21.02 10.30 11.49
CA LYS A 227 21.24 10.72 10.10
C LYS A 227 20.00 11.31 9.42
N ASN A 228 18.80 10.94 9.88
CA ASN A 228 17.53 11.34 9.24
C ASN A 228 16.73 12.41 10.01
N THR A 229 17.20 12.87 11.18
CA THR A 229 16.71 14.12 11.76
C THR A 229 17.55 15.29 11.24
N ASN A 230 17.08 15.97 10.20
CA ASN A 230 17.66 17.21 9.67
C ASN A 230 17.47 18.43 10.60
N LYS A 231 17.41 18.22 11.93
CA LYS A 231 17.48 19.29 12.93
C LYS A 231 18.31 18.80 14.12
N SER A 232 19.21 19.67 14.54
CA SER A 232 20.05 19.61 15.74
C SER A 232 19.25 19.38 17.03
N ILE A 233 18.77 18.16 17.26
CA ILE A 233 18.25 17.77 18.57
C ILE A 233 19.45 17.38 19.43
N LYS A 234 19.99 18.35 20.20
CA LYS A 234 20.89 18.05 21.33
C LYS A 234 20.08 17.33 22.41
N MET A 235 19.90 16.03 22.24
CA MET A 235 19.20 15.21 23.22
C MET A 235 20.17 14.92 24.37
N ASN A 236 19.88 15.45 25.56
CA ASN A 236 20.78 15.27 26.69
C ASN A 236 20.67 13.85 27.28
N THR A 237 21.67 13.45 28.05
CA THR A 237 21.80 12.10 28.64
C THR A 237 20.56 11.68 29.45
N LYS A 238 19.84 12.65 30.02
CA LYS A 238 18.61 12.42 30.78
C LYS A 238 17.44 12.06 29.86
N GLN A 239 17.26 12.79 28.75
CA GLN A 239 16.24 12.50 27.73
C GLN A 239 16.49 11.15 27.04
N PHE A 240 17.74 10.81 26.74
CA PHE A 240 18.10 9.51 26.17
C PHE A 240 17.78 8.35 27.13
N LYS A 241 18.16 8.47 28.41
CA LYS A 241 17.81 7.47 29.44
C LYS A 241 16.30 7.31 29.63
N GLN A 242 15.53 8.39 29.46
CA GLN A 242 14.06 8.37 29.58
C GLN A 242 13.40 7.69 28.37
N LEU A 243 13.94 7.89 27.17
CA LEU A 243 13.49 7.19 25.96
C LEU A 243 13.77 5.67 26.04
N ILE A 244 14.96 5.28 26.49
CA ILE A 244 15.33 3.88 26.72
C ILE A 244 14.39 3.22 27.74
N LYS A 245 14.08 3.91 28.85
CA LYS A 245 13.11 3.41 29.84
C LYS A 245 11.71 3.22 29.26
N ARG A 246 11.23 4.14 28.42
CA ARG A 246 9.91 4.02 27.77
C ARG A 246 9.86 2.84 26.79
N ILE A 247 10.92 2.62 26.03
CA ILE A 247 11.02 1.47 25.11
C ILE A 247 11.05 0.14 25.89
N ALA A 248 11.77 0.09 27.03
CA ALA A 248 11.81 -1.09 27.89
C ALA A 248 10.45 -1.42 28.53
N VAL A 249 9.68 -0.39 28.94
CA VAL A 249 8.31 -0.57 29.47
C VAL A 249 7.38 -1.15 28.40
N ILE A 250 7.43 -0.64 27.16
CA ILE A 250 6.63 -1.15 26.04
C ILE A 250 6.97 -2.62 25.74
N GLN A 251 8.23 -3.02 25.86
CA GLN A 251 8.63 -4.43 25.68
C GLN A 251 8.14 -5.35 26.80
N LEU A 252 8.12 -4.86 28.04
CA LEU A 252 7.61 -5.63 29.20
C LEU A 252 6.08 -5.75 29.17
N GLU A 253 5.36 -4.72 28.74
CA GLU A 253 3.90 -4.76 28.55
C GLU A 253 3.50 -5.70 27.42
N GLN A 254 4.26 -5.75 26.33
CA GLN A 254 4.05 -6.72 25.26
C GLN A 254 4.27 -8.16 25.74
N GLN A 255 5.25 -8.41 26.60
CA GLN A 255 5.47 -9.76 27.17
C GLN A 255 4.35 -10.22 28.12
N LYS A 256 3.66 -9.30 28.81
CA LYS A 256 2.49 -9.63 29.64
C LYS A 256 1.26 -9.98 28.80
N TYR A 257 1.09 -9.34 27.64
CA TYR A 257 -0.01 -9.61 26.71
C TYR A 257 0.06 -10.98 26.00
N PHE A 258 1.21 -11.66 26.02
CA PHE A 258 1.39 -12.98 25.41
C PHE A 258 1.46 -14.13 26.45
N LYS A 259 1.12 -13.86 27.72
CA LYS A 259 1.12 -14.87 28.80
C LYS A 259 -0.27 -15.22 29.35
N ASN A 260 -1.35 -14.69 28.77
CA ASN A 260 -2.73 -15.08 29.06
C ASN A 260 -3.40 -15.61 27.80
#